data_AF-A0A0L1KP56-F1
#
_entry.id   AF-A0A0L1KP56-F1
#
_cell.length_a   1.000
_cell.length_b   1.000
_cell.length_c   1.000
_cell.angle_alpha   90.00
_cell.angle_beta   90.00
_cell.angle_gamma   90.00
#
_symmetry.space_group_name_H-M   'P 1'
#
loop_
_entity.id
_entity.type
_entity.pdbx_description
1 polymer ?
#
loop_
_entity_poly.entity_id
_entity_poly.type
_entity_poly.pdbx_seq_one_letter_code
_entity_poly.pdbx_strand_id
1 'polypeptide(L)'
;MSRKGSYCLKELIFPYSMFGDGSGIRQALAREIPNFKRQYPSVRISLRPRIYAENQVTGVYNDGSHSSIDIHRKSAQAILAIMHQLLHTANDEIRYFRNDTTHITPTSVQGSWSPYLFMAEKHVDKKPRPKWDRKLSEQEWKHYVSKYSAVWEHDETEIRSLADSQSKLHAHETEKLRKEWQDNVCKKMPTDMEDHAEKLKSASAKKKRPGPPTIEEYSLFSTPDYQRIGNDAISILRSKQSSELVRWWNARKDQLKEP
;
A
#
# COMPACT_ATOMS: atom_id res chain seq x y z
N MET A 1 49.35 12.33 -15.49
CA MET A 1 49.19 11.27 -14.50
C MET A 1 50.48 10.47 -14.48
N SER A 2 50.82 9.85 -13.36
CA SER A 2 51.88 8.84 -13.34
C SER A 2 51.24 7.46 -13.25
N ARG A 3 51.69 6.53 -14.08
CA ARG A 3 51.29 5.12 -14.02
C ARG A 3 52.54 4.28 -13.85
N LYS A 4 52.51 3.39 -12.85
CA LYS A 4 53.64 2.51 -12.50
C LYS A 4 54.96 3.29 -12.32
N GLY A 5 54.89 4.50 -11.75
CA GLY A 5 56.05 5.36 -11.50
C GLY A 5 56.55 6.17 -12.70
N SER A 6 55.91 6.09 -13.87
CA SER A 6 56.29 6.86 -15.07
C SER A 6 55.19 7.86 -15.47
N TYR A 7 55.59 9.08 -15.86
CA TYR A 7 54.65 10.07 -16.38
C TYR A 7 54.16 9.67 -17.77
N CYS A 8 52.84 9.75 -17.99
CA CYS A 8 52.24 9.50 -19.30
C CYS A 8 52.59 10.60 -20.31
N LEU A 9 52.70 11.85 -19.85
CA LEU A 9 53.07 12.98 -20.69
C LEU A 9 54.55 12.88 -21.10
N LYS A 10 54.82 12.90 -22.42
CA LYS A 10 56.17 12.80 -23.00
C LYS A 10 56.72 14.13 -23.42
N GLU A 11 55.94 14.91 -24.16
CA GLU A 11 56.40 16.18 -24.73
C GLU A 11 55.36 17.29 -24.53
N LEU A 12 55.81 18.47 -24.12
CA LEU A 12 55.05 19.70 -24.16
C LEU A 12 55.58 20.58 -25.29
N ILE A 13 54.71 20.93 -26.22
CA ILE A 13 55.02 21.77 -27.37
C ILE A 13 54.47 23.17 -27.11
N PHE A 14 55.38 24.15 -27.13
CA PHE A 14 55.06 25.57 -26.99
C PHE A 14 55.37 26.30 -28.29
N PRO A 15 54.36 26.46 -29.18
CA PRO A 15 54.43 27.51 -30.19
C PRO A 15 54.42 28.88 -29.48
N TYR A 16 55.38 29.74 -29.82
CA TYR A 16 55.40 31.10 -29.29
C TYR A 16 55.97 32.08 -30.31
N SER A 17 55.55 33.34 -30.23
CA SER A 17 56.11 34.41 -31.04
C SER A 17 56.99 35.34 -30.21
N MET A 18 58.12 35.73 -30.79
CA MET A 18 59.01 36.74 -30.20
C MET A 18 58.37 38.13 -30.23
N PHE A 19 57.53 38.38 -31.25
CA PHE A 19 56.85 39.64 -31.51
C PHE A 19 55.33 39.41 -31.50
N GLY A 20 54.55 40.31 -30.89
CA GLY A 20 53.07 40.25 -30.87
C GLY A 20 52.42 39.81 -29.55
N ASP A 21 51.12 39.49 -29.64
CA ASP A 21 50.15 39.26 -28.55
C ASP A 21 50.35 37.88 -27.86
N GLY A 22 51.49 37.75 -27.18
CA GLY A 22 51.96 36.51 -26.53
C GLY A 22 52.78 36.74 -25.26
N SER A 23 52.55 37.88 -24.57
CA SER A 23 53.33 38.30 -23.40
C SER A 23 53.34 37.24 -22.28
N GLY A 24 52.19 36.60 -22.02
CA GLY A 24 52.07 35.57 -20.98
C GLY A 24 52.96 34.35 -21.22
N ILE A 25 53.11 33.91 -22.48
CA ILE A 25 53.98 32.78 -22.83
C ILE A 25 55.45 33.15 -22.62
N ARG A 26 55.85 34.35 -23.05
CA ARG A 26 57.23 34.82 -22.86
C ARG A 26 57.59 34.94 -21.37
N GLN A 27 56.66 35.42 -20.56
CA GLN A 27 56.82 35.45 -19.10
C GLN A 27 56.90 34.04 -18.50
N ALA A 28 56.06 33.10 -18.95
CA ALA A 28 56.10 31.70 -18.52
C ALA A 28 57.43 31.03 -18.90
N LEU A 29 57.94 31.28 -20.11
CA LEU A 29 59.23 30.78 -20.59
C LEU A 29 60.39 31.28 -19.73
N ALA A 30 60.35 32.53 -19.30
CA ALA A 30 61.40 33.12 -18.48
C ALA A 30 61.37 32.61 -17.04
N ARG A 31 60.17 32.46 -16.45
CA ARG A 31 60.02 32.24 -15.00
C ARG A 31 59.57 30.83 -14.62
N GLU A 32 58.51 30.32 -15.24
CA GLU A 32 57.80 29.13 -14.76
C GLU A 32 58.29 27.83 -15.40
N ILE A 33 58.59 27.86 -16.70
CA ILE A 33 59.01 26.68 -17.47
C ILE A 33 60.34 26.08 -16.95
N PRO A 34 61.37 26.85 -16.58
CA PRO A 34 62.59 26.28 -15.99
C PRO A 34 62.33 25.55 -14.68
N ASN A 35 61.47 26.11 -13.81
CA ASN A 35 61.08 25.51 -12.54
C ASN A 35 60.31 24.20 -12.78
N PHE A 36 59.36 24.22 -13.72
CA PHE A 36 58.61 23.04 -14.12
C PHE A 36 59.54 21.94 -14.67
N LYS A 37 60.50 22.30 -15.53
CA LYS A 37 61.46 21.33 -16.09
C LYS A 37 62.38 20.73 -15.03
N ARG A 38 62.76 21.52 -14.02
CA ARG A 38 63.53 21.03 -12.86
C ARG A 38 62.73 20.03 -12.03
N GLN A 39 61.44 20.28 -11.85
CA GLN A 39 60.54 19.38 -11.11
C GLN A 39 60.22 18.09 -11.90
N TYR A 40 60.05 18.20 -13.21
CA TYR A 40 59.68 17.09 -14.09
C TYR A 40 60.69 16.89 -15.23
N PRO A 41 61.89 16.37 -14.91
CA PRO A 41 62.97 16.25 -15.90
C PRO A 41 62.65 15.28 -17.04
N SER A 42 61.76 14.31 -16.83
CA SER A 42 61.35 13.32 -17.84
C SER A 42 60.54 13.91 -19.00
N VAL A 43 59.85 15.04 -18.79
CA VAL A 43 59.00 15.65 -19.82
C VAL A 43 59.85 16.49 -20.76
N ARG A 44 59.84 16.17 -22.06
CA ARG A 44 60.53 16.97 -23.08
C ARG A 44 59.75 18.26 -23.32
N ILE A 45 60.44 19.39 -23.34
CA ILE A 45 59.81 20.69 -23.66
C ILE A 45 60.35 21.13 -25.01
N SER A 46 59.47 21.21 -26.00
CA SER A 46 59.78 21.67 -27.35
C SER A 46 59.29 23.10 -27.52
N LEU A 47 60.23 24.03 -27.62
CA LEU A 47 59.95 25.44 -27.89
C LEU A 47 59.99 25.67 -29.40
N ARG A 48 58.91 26.19 -29.97
CA ARG A 48 58.77 26.39 -31.42
C ARG A 48 58.52 27.89 -31.70
N PRO A 49 59.58 28.68 -31.91
CA PRO A 49 59.41 30.08 -32.27
C PRO A 49 58.78 30.19 -33.66
N ARG A 50 57.69 30.94 -33.78
CA ARG A 50 56.98 31.23 -35.04
C ARG A 50 56.58 32.71 -35.10
N ILE A 51 56.53 33.28 -36.30
CA ILE A 51 56.05 34.66 -36.50
C ILE A 51 54.56 34.74 -36.12
N TYR A 52 53.76 33.81 -36.68
CA TYR A 52 52.38 33.58 -36.30
C TYR A 52 52.31 32.28 -35.50
N ALA A 53 52.55 32.39 -34.21
CA ALA A 53 52.44 31.25 -33.31
C ALA A 53 50.99 30.90 -33.05
N GLU A 54 50.70 29.60 -32.99
CA GLU A 54 49.43 29.11 -32.49
C GLU A 54 49.36 29.41 -30.99
N ASN A 55 48.20 29.86 -30.51
CA ASN A 55 48.02 30.18 -29.09
C ASN A 55 47.59 28.95 -28.29
N GLN A 56 48.23 27.81 -28.47
CA GLN A 56 47.87 26.57 -27.77
C GLN A 56 49.10 25.87 -27.20
N VAL A 57 48.95 25.21 -26.05
CA VAL A 57 49.96 24.29 -25.51
C VAL A 57 49.50 22.88 -25.83
N THR A 58 50.35 22.12 -26.51
CA THR A 58 50.06 20.73 -26.86
C THR A 58 50.89 19.79 -26.00
N GLY A 59 50.21 18.92 -25.26
CA GLY A 59 50.83 17.78 -24.59
C GLY A 59 50.72 16.53 -25.44
N VAL A 60 51.85 15.89 -25.72
CA VAL A 60 51.93 14.58 -26.40
C VAL A 60 52.20 13.52 -25.34
N TYR A 61 51.35 12.50 -25.30
CA TYR A 61 51.42 11.41 -24.34
C TYR A 61 52.15 10.19 -24.92
N ASN A 62 52.43 9.22 -24.07
CA ASN A 62 53.20 8.01 -24.39
C ASN A 62 52.48 7.05 -25.35
N ASP A 63 51.16 7.12 -25.42
CA ASP A 63 50.29 6.40 -26.35
C ASP A 63 50.21 7.08 -27.74
N GLY A 64 50.81 8.26 -27.89
CA GLY A 64 50.71 9.08 -29.10
C GLY A 64 49.48 9.99 -29.14
N SER A 65 48.62 9.95 -28.12
CA SER A 65 47.53 10.89 -27.99
C SER A 65 48.06 12.30 -27.75
N HIS A 66 47.30 13.30 -28.18
CA HIS A 66 47.63 14.69 -27.96
C HIS A 66 46.44 15.42 -27.35
N SER A 67 46.74 16.35 -26.44
CA SER A 67 45.77 17.27 -25.86
C SER A 67 46.29 18.68 -26.01
N SER A 68 45.53 19.51 -26.72
CA SER A 68 45.84 20.92 -26.94
C SER A 68 44.89 21.78 -26.13
N ILE A 69 45.44 22.73 -25.39
CA ILE A 69 44.67 23.70 -24.60
C ILE A 69 45.01 25.10 -25.06
N ASP A 70 43.97 25.91 -25.32
CA ASP A 70 44.12 27.31 -25.70
C ASP A 70 44.70 28.13 -24.54
N ILE A 71 45.72 28.92 -24.87
CA ILE A 71 46.44 29.81 -23.98
C ILE A 71 46.38 31.26 -24.42
N HIS A 72 45.51 31.61 -25.38
CA HIS A 72 45.35 32.98 -25.83
C HIS A 72 45.03 33.91 -24.64
N ARG A 73 45.87 34.95 -24.48
CA ARG A 73 45.77 35.97 -23.42
C ARG A 73 45.75 35.41 -21.99
N LYS A 74 46.27 34.21 -21.76
CA LYS A 74 46.46 33.66 -20.40
C LYS A 74 47.72 34.24 -19.76
N SER A 75 47.69 34.42 -18.43
CA SER A 75 48.86 34.82 -17.65
C SER A 75 49.88 33.68 -17.55
N ALA A 76 51.13 34.00 -17.21
CA ALA A 76 52.18 32.99 -17.03
C ALA A 76 51.80 31.91 -15.99
N GLN A 77 51.14 32.32 -14.91
CA GLN A 77 50.69 31.41 -13.85
C GLN A 77 49.52 30.52 -14.32
N ALA A 78 48.61 31.04 -15.15
CA ALA A 78 47.56 30.23 -15.75
C ALA A 78 48.13 29.19 -16.74
N ILE A 79 49.16 29.57 -17.51
CA ILE A 79 49.87 28.64 -18.40
C ILE A 79 50.55 27.54 -17.58
N LEU A 80 51.19 27.88 -16.44
CA LEU A 80 51.74 26.87 -15.54
C LEU A 80 50.66 25.91 -15.00
N ALA A 81 49.49 26.42 -14.62
CA ALA A 81 48.38 25.57 -14.18
C ALA A 81 47.92 24.62 -15.30
N ILE A 82 47.87 25.09 -16.54
CA ILE A 82 47.56 24.27 -17.72
C ILE A 82 48.65 23.20 -17.94
N MET A 83 49.93 23.53 -17.75
CA MET A 83 51.02 22.55 -17.83
C MET A 83 50.86 21.45 -16.78
N HIS A 84 50.51 21.81 -15.54
CA HIS A 84 50.22 20.83 -14.50
C HIS A 84 48.97 20.02 -14.81
N GLN A 85 47.93 20.62 -15.41
CA GLN A 85 46.74 19.89 -15.86
C GLN A 85 47.12 18.81 -16.89
N LEU A 86 47.84 19.18 -17.96
CA LEU A 86 48.34 18.24 -18.97
C LEU A 86 49.26 17.17 -18.36
N LEU A 87 50.08 17.56 -17.39
CA LEU A 87 50.94 16.62 -16.67
C LEU A 87 50.15 15.66 -15.78
N HIS A 88 49.01 16.08 -15.22
CA HIS A 88 48.22 15.28 -14.28
C HIS A 88 47.17 14.40 -14.97
N THR A 89 46.84 14.66 -16.23
CA THR A 89 46.03 13.77 -17.08
C THR A 89 46.86 12.66 -17.73
N ALA A 90 46.23 11.52 -18.03
CA ALA A 90 46.84 10.47 -18.87
C ALA A 90 46.31 10.50 -20.31
N ASN A 91 45.17 11.16 -20.53
CA ASN A 91 44.50 11.34 -21.82
C ASN A 91 43.95 10.06 -22.48
N ASP A 92 43.78 8.99 -21.71
CA ASP A 92 43.17 7.75 -22.21
C ASP A 92 41.69 7.87 -22.56
N GLU A 93 40.89 8.42 -21.63
CA GLU A 93 39.43 8.46 -21.75
C GLU A 93 38.82 9.57 -20.89
N ILE A 94 37.66 10.07 -21.30
CA ILE A 94 36.88 11.05 -20.55
C ILE A 94 35.65 10.33 -19.99
N ARG A 95 35.63 10.12 -18.67
CA ARG A 95 34.46 9.59 -17.95
C ARG A 95 33.79 10.68 -17.13
N TYR A 96 32.46 10.71 -17.16
CA TYR A 96 31.69 11.57 -16.27
C TYR A 96 31.71 11.01 -14.85
N PHE A 97 31.78 11.88 -13.85
CA PHE A 97 31.75 11.45 -12.46
C PHE A 97 30.31 11.11 -12.03
N ARG A 98 30.03 9.81 -11.92
CA ARG A 98 28.73 9.21 -11.53
C ARG A 98 28.95 7.97 -10.66
N ASN A 99 27.90 7.52 -9.97
CA ASN A 99 27.97 6.36 -9.07
C ASN A 99 28.45 5.08 -9.77
N ASP A 100 28.00 4.83 -11.00
CA ASP A 100 28.40 3.69 -11.84
C ASP A 100 29.87 3.75 -12.30
N THR A 101 30.41 4.95 -12.49
CA THR A 101 31.79 5.18 -12.94
C THR A 101 32.85 5.25 -11.83
N THR A 102 32.42 5.12 -10.56
CA THR A 102 33.35 5.20 -9.40
C THR A 102 34.38 4.07 -9.43
N HIS A 103 33.96 2.88 -9.90
CA HIS A 103 34.84 1.74 -10.13
C HIS A 103 35.16 1.63 -11.62
N ILE A 104 36.45 1.71 -11.99
CA ILE A 104 36.87 1.58 -13.39
C ILE A 104 36.56 0.18 -13.92
N THR A 105 36.80 -0.84 -13.08
CA THR A 105 36.52 -2.24 -13.37
C THR A 105 35.68 -2.84 -12.24
N PRO A 106 34.48 -3.38 -12.50
CA PRO A 106 33.72 -4.11 -11.51
C PRO A 106 34.43 -5.43 -11.24
N THR A 107 34.80 -5.68 -9.98
CA THR A 107 35.47 -6.92 -9.57
C THR A 107 34.70 -7.53 -8.41
N SER A 108 34.57 -8.86 -8.40
CA SER A 108 34.05 -9.60 -7.26
C SER A 108 35.15 -10.49 -6.68
N VAL A 109 35.42 -10.33 -5.38
CA VAL A 109 36.48 -11.08 -4.69
C VAL A 109 36.05 -12.51 -4.40
N GLN A 110 34.81 -12.72 -3.94
CA GLN A 110 34.28 -14.06 -3.63
C GLN A 110 33.76 -14.78 -4.89
N GLY A 111 33.46 -14.04 -5.94
CA GLY A 111 32.78 -14.53 -7.14
C GLY A 111 31.50 -13.75 -7.40
N SER A 112 31.15 -13.57 -8.67
CA SER A 112 29.91 -12.91 -9.04
C SER A 112 28.72 -13.79 -8.69
N TRP A 113 27.60 -13.17 -8.32
CA TRP A 113 26.35 -13.89 -8.16
C TRP A 113 25.97 -14.60 -9.46
N SER A 114 25.47 -15.82 -9.33
CA SER A 114 24.86 -16.56 -10.44
C SER A 114 23.47 -17.04 -10.04
N PRO A 115 22.54 -17.23 -10.99
CA PRO A 115 21.19 -17.73 -10.69
C PRO A 115 21.18 -19.06 -9.93
N TYR A 116 22.24 -19.87 -10.08
CA TYR A 116 22.36 -21.18 -9.47
C TYR A 116 23.01 -21.17 -8.08
N LEU A 117 23.62 -20.05 -7.66
CA LEU A 117 24.40 -19.97 -6.42
C LEU A 117 23.58 -20.34 -5.18
N PHE A 118 22.33 -19.89 -5.12
CA PHE A 118 21.43 -20.13 -3.99
C PHE A 118 20.16 -20.89 -4.41
N MET A 119 20.13 -21.46 -5.61
CA MET A 119 18.94 -22.15 -6.13
C MET A 119 18.55 -23.38 -5.31
N ALA A 120 19.54 -24.07 -4.73
CA ALA A 120 19.32 -25.24 -3.89
C ALA A 120 19.03 -24.89 -2.42
N GLU A 121 19.20 -23.62 -2.02
CA GLU A 121 18.89 -23.21 -0.66
C GLU A 121 17.39 -23.21 -0.43
N LYS A 122 16.96 -23.92 0.61
CA LYS A 122 15.57 -23.95 1.04
C LYS A 122 15.44 -23.13 2.30
N HIS A 123 14.27 -22.50 2.49
CA HIS A 123 13.95 -21.89 3.77
C HIS A 123 13.96 -22.96 4.86
N VAL A 124 14.83 -22.78 5.85
CA VAL A 124 14.90 -23.63 7.03
C VAL A 124 14.37 -22.83 8.21
N ASP A 125 13.35 -23.37 8.88
CA ASP A 125 12.83 -22.78 10.08
C ASP A 125 13.81 -22.95 11.24
N LYS A 126 13.97 -21.90 12.05
CA LYS A 126 14.81 -21.96 13.27
C LYS A 126 14.26 -22.93 14.31
N LYS A 127 12.95 -23.18 14.31
CA LYS A 127 12.26 -24.09 15.23
C LYS A 127 11.44 -25.10 14.43
N PRO A 128 11.34 -26.36 14.87
CA PRO A 128 10.51 -27.34 14.20
C PRO A 128 9.04 -26.89 14.27
N ARG A 129 8.37 -26.80 13.11
CA ARG A 129 6.93 -26.53 13.05
C ARG A 129 6.15 -27.78 13.48
N PRO A 130 5.04 -27.63 14.22
CA PRO A 130 4.15 -28.75 14.45
C PRO A 130 3.56 -29.19 13.10
N LYS A 131 3.73 -30.46 12.75
CA LYS A 131 3.14 -31.03 11.54
C LYS A 131 1.62 -31.05 11.67
N TRP A 132 0.92 -30.77 10.58
CA TRP A 132 -0.54 -30.85 10.51
C TRP A 132 -1.03 -32.29 10.74
N ASP A 133 -0.50 -33.23 9.95
CA ASP A 133 -0.83 -34.64 10.03
C ASP A 133 0.05 -35.34 11.08
N ARG A 134 -0.15 -34.98 12.35
CA ARG A 134 0.53 -35.61 13.49
C ARG A 134 -0.48 -36.25 14.43
N LYS A 135 -0.05 -37.31 15.10
CA LYS A 135 -0.80 -37.86 16.23
C LYS A 135 -0.73 -36.86 17.39
N LEU A 136 -1.90 -36.36 17.80
CA LEU A 136 -2.06 -35.45 18.92
C LEU A 136 -1.95 -36.23 20.24
N SER A 137 -1.32 -35.63 21.24
CA SER A 137 -1.34 -36.15 22.61
C SER A 137 -2.71 -35.96 23.25
N GLU A 138 -3.00 -36.68 24.34
CA GLU A 138 -4.31 -36.57 25.02
C GLU A 138 -4.61 -35.15 25.51
N GLN A 139 -3.58 -34.43 26.00
CA GLN A 139 -3.73 -33.05 26.47
C GLN A 139 -4.05 -32.10 25.30
N GLU A 140 -3.36 -32.27 24.17
CA GLU A 140 -3.62 -31.47 22.97
C GLU A 140 -4.99 -31.78 22.37
N TRP A 141 -5.41 -33.05 22.36
CA TRP A 141 -6.77 -33.45 21.97
C TRP A 141 -7.82 -32.74 22.82
N LYS A 142 -7.71 -32.80 24.15
CA LYS A 142 -8.62 -32.10 25.05
C LYS A 142 -8.63 -30.60 24.78
N HIS A 143 -7.46 -30.00 24.56
CA HIS A 143 -7.36 -28.58 24.25
C HIS A 143 -8.07 -28.20 22.94
N TYR A 144 -7.79 -28.90 21.84
CA TYR A 144 -8.39 -28.58 20.54
C TYR A 144 -9.88 -28.89 20.48
N VAL A 145 -10.31 -30.01 21.07
CA VAL A 145 -11.75 -30.35 21.16
C VAL A 145 -12.49 -29.33 22.01
N SER A 146 -11.93 -28.92 23.15
CA SER A 146 -12.53 -27.87 23.99
C SER A 146 -12.62 -26.52 23.26
N LYS A 147 -11.61 -26.16 22.46
CA LYS A 147 -11.66 -24.94 21.64
C LYS A 147 -12.75 -25.03 20.58
N TYR A 148 -12.90 -26.18 19.94
CA TYR A 148 -13.93 -26.40 18.93
C TYR A 148 -15.33 -26.41 19.54
N SER A 149 -15.52 -27.10 20.67
CA SER A 149 -16.81 -27.16 21.36
C SER A 149 -17.25 -25.79 21.86
N ALA A 150 -16.33 -24.96 22.37
CA ALA A 150 -16.65 -23.60 22.79
C ALA A 150 -17.16 -22.73 21.63
N VAL A 151 -16.58 -22.87 20.44
CA VAL A 151 -17.07 -22.16 19.24
C VAL A 151 -18.46 -22.70 18.87
N TRP A 152 -18.64 -24.01 18.86
CA TRP A 152 -19.91 -24.64 18.51
C TRP A 152 -21.04 -24.27 19.49
N GLU A 153 -20.78 -24.26 20.79
CA GLU A 153 -21.75 -23.85 21.81
C GLU A 153 -22.13 -22.37 21.63
N HIS A 154 -21.16 -21.51 21.35
CA HIS A 154 -21.42 -20.11 21.07
C HIS A 154 -22.34 -19.96 19.85
N ASP A 155 -22.00 -20.60 18.74
CA ASP A 155 -22.82 -20.58 17.52
C ASP A 155 -24.23 -21.12 17.77
N GLU A 156 -24.37 -22.22 18.51
CA GLU A 156 -25.67 -22.80 18.83
C GLU A 156 -26.52 -21.87 19.70
N THR A 157 -25.92 -21.21 20.70
CA THR A 157 -26.63 -20.25 21.53
C THR A 157 -27.09 -19.02 20.74
N GLU A 158 -26.26 -18.52 19.82
CA GLU A 158 -26.63 -17.41 18.94
C GLU A 158 -27.80 -17.80 18.03
N ILE A 159 -27.71 -18.95 17.36
CA ILE A 159 -28.77 -19.45 16.48
C ILE A 159 -30.08 -19.64 17.26
N ARG A 160 -30.01 -20.25 18.45
CA ARG A 160 -31.20 -20.42 19.32
C ARG A 160 -31.76 -19.07 19.74
N SER A 161 -30.93 -18.12 20.14
CA SER A 161 -31.38 -16.78 20.55
C SER A 161 -32.09 -16.04 19.41
N LEU A 162 -31.61 -16.19 18.18
CA LEU A 162 -32.22 -15.61 16.99
C LEU A 162 -33.58 -16.27 16.69
N ALA A 163 -33.63 -17.60 16.69
CA ALA A 163 -34.88 -18.34 16.49
C ALA A 163 -35.92 -18.03 17.58
N ASP A 164 -35.46 -17.91 18.81
CA ASP A 164 -36.26 -17.54 19.98
C ASP A 164 -36.79 -16.11 19.87
N SER A 165 -35.98 -15.15 19.42
CA SER A 165 -36.42 -13.76 19.24
C SER A 165 -37.59 -13.64 18.24
N GLN A 166 -37.63 -14.54 17.25
CA GLN A 166 -38.67 -14.59 16.23
C GLN A 166 -39.91 -15.38 16.68
N SER A 167 -39.75 -16.41 17.51
CA SER A 167 -40.84 -17.35 17.84
C SER A 167 -41.43 -17.19 19.25
N LYS A 168 -40.68 -16.68 20.23
CA LYS A 168 -41.11 -16.62 21.65
C LYS A 168 -42.33 -15.74 21.89
N LEU A 169 -42.50 -14.66 21.14
CA LEU A 169 -43.64 -13.75 21.29
C LEU A 169 -44.96 -14.48 21.04
N HIS A 170 -45.01 -15.32 20.00
CA HIS A 170 -46.19 -16.12 19.68
C HIS A 170 -46.34 -17.35 20.60
N ALA A 171 -45.23 -17.95 21.03
CA ALA A 171 -45.26 -19.13 21.91
C ALA A 171 -45.88 -18.83 23.29
N HIS A 172 -45.53 -17.71 23.92
CA HIS A 172 -46.06 -17.35 25.24
C HIS A 172 -47.58 -17.08 25.18
N GLU A 173 -48.05 -16.39 24.14
CA GLU A 173 -49.46 -16.07 23.98
C GLU A 173 -50.30 -17.30 23.65
N THR A 174 -49.79 -18.18 22.79
CA THR A 174 -50.45 -19.46 22.50
C THR A 174 -50.53 -20.35 23.73
N GLU A 175 -49.51 -20.36 24.60
CA GLU A 175 -49.56 -21.11 25.85
C GLU A 175 -50.58 -20.52 26.84
N LYS A 176 -50.67 -19.18 26.93
CA LYS A 176 -51.68 -18.50 27.75
C LYS A 176 -53.10 -18.81 27.26
N LEU A 177 -53.33 -18.67 25.95
CA LEU A 177 -54.62 -18.98 25.31
C LEU A 177 -54.99 -20.45 25.52
N ARG A 178 -54.01 -21.37 25.41
CA ARG A 178 -54.22 -22.80 25.65
C ARG A 178 -54.69 -23.06 27.08
N LYS A 179 -54.14 -22.36 28.08
CA LYS A 179 -54.57 -22.45 29.48
C LYS A 179 -55.99 -21.91 29.65
N GLU A 180 -56.28 -20.73 29.10
CA GLU A 180 -57.62 -20.11 29.16
C GLU A 180 -58.69 -20.97 28.47
N TRP A 181 -58.36 -21.59 27.33
CA TRP A 181 -59.22 -22.55 26.62
C TRP A 181 -59.51 -23.79 27.47
N GLN A 182 -58.47 -24.35 28.09
CA GLN A 182 -58.59 -25.51 28.96
C GLN A 182 -59.48 -25.21 30.18
N ASP A 183 -59.37 -24.00 30.75
CA ASP A 183 -60.11 -23.63 31.94
C ASP A 183 -61.57 -23.26 31.70
N ASN A 184 -61.87 -22.60 30.58
CA ASN A 184 -63.18 -22.00 30.34
C ASN A 184 -64.03 -22.77 29.32
N VAL A 185 -63.39 -23.39 28.32
CA VAL A 185 -64.09 -24.03 27.20
C VAL A 185 -64.13 -25.53 27.36
N CYS A 186 -63.00 -26.19 27.65
CA CYS A 186 -62.97 -27.65 27.78
C CYS A 186 -63.91 -28.19 28.85
N LYS A 187 -64.18 -27.43 29.92
CA LYS A 187 -65.13 -27.82 30.98
C LYS A 187 -66.60 -27.81 30.55
N LYS A 188 -66.95 -27.02 29.52
CA LYS A 188 -68.32 -26.86 29.01
C LYS A 188 -68.52 -27.52 27.64
N MET A 189 -67.46 -28.08 27.07
CA MET A 189 -67.47 -28.70 25.75
C MET A 189 -68.25 -30.01 25.78
N PRO A 190 -69.11 -30.29 24.79
CA PRO A 190 -69.82 -31.56 24.73
C PRO A 190 -68.83 -32.72 24.61
N THR A 191 -69.09 -33.80 25.35
CA THR A 191 -68.22 -34.98 25.40
C THR A 191 -68.19 -35.75 24.07
N ASP A 192 -69.30 -35.70 23.32
CA ASP A 192 -69.40 -36.30 21.99
C ASP A 192 -69.45 -35.22 20.91
N MET A 193 -68.30 -35.02 20.25
CA MET A 193 -68.14 -34.07 19.16
C MET A 193 -68.63 -34.62 17.82
N GLU A 194 -68.71 -35.94 17.66
CA GLU A 194 -69.12 -36.60 16.42
C GLU A 194 -70.63 -36.43 16.22
N ASP A 195 -71.41 -36.69 17.27
CA ASP A 195 -72.85 -36.43 17.31
C ASP A 195 -73.18 -34.95 17.05
N HIS A 196 -72.39 -34.03 17.60
CA HIS A 196 -72.57 -32.59 17.39
C HIS A 196 -72.30 -32.20 15.92
N ALA A 197 -71.27 -32.79 15.30
CA ALA A 197 -70.96 -32.57 13.89
C ALA A 197 -72.06 -33.11 12.97
N GLU A 198 -72.66 -34.26 13.26
CA GLU A 198 -73.79 -34.82 12.49
C GLU A 198 -75.06 -33.97 12.60
N LYS A 199 -75.35 -33.43 13.79
CA LYS A 199 -76.44 -32.47 14.01
C LYS A 199 -76.25 -31.20 13.19
N LEU A 200 -75.01 -30.68 13.09
CA LEU A 200 -74.70 -29.53 12.25
C LEU A 200 -74.82 -29.83 10.75
N LYS A 201 -74.36 -31.01 10.29
CA LYS A 201 -74.52 -31.46 8.89
C LYS A 201 -75.99 -31.55 8.49
N SER A 202 -76.81 -32.18 9.33
CA SER A 202 -78.26 -32.33 9.08
C SER A 202 -79.01 -31.00 9.17
N ALA A 203 -78.60 -30.07 10.05
CA ALA A 203 -79.14 -28.71 10.12
C ALA A 203 -78.79 -27.87 8.87
N SER A 204 -77.55 -28.01 8.36
CA SER A 204 -77.09 -27.37 7.12
C SER A 204 -77.87 -27.87 5.90
N ALA A 205 -78.13 -29.18 5.80
CA ALA A 205 -78.99 -29.77 4.77
C ALA A 205 -80.43 -29.19 4.81
N LYS A 206 -80.90 -28.80 6.00
CA LYS A 206 -82.19 -28.10 6.22
C LYS A 206 -82.09 -26.58 6.09
N LYS A 207 -80.98 -26.04 5.57
CA LYS A 207 -80.68 -24.59 5.41
C LYS A 207 -80.73 -23.78 6.71
N LYS A 208 -80.64 -24.41 7.89
CA LYS A 208 -80.49 -23.71 9.16
C LYS A 208 -79.02 -23.40 9.39
N ARG A 209 -78.67 -22.12 9.47
CA ARG A 209 -77.29 -21.67 9.74
C ARG A 209 -77.08 -21.50 11.24
N PRO A 210 -75.90 -21.86 11.79
CA PRO A 210 -75.55 -21.47 13.15
C PRO A 210 -75.54 -19.94 13.27
N GLY A 211 -75.80 -19.45 14.49
CA GLY A 211 -75.69 -18.03 14.79
C GLY A 211 -74.26 -17.52 14.61
N PRO A 212 -74.07 -16.20 14.42
CA PRO A 212 -72.74 -15.62 14.43
C PRO A 212 -72.09 -15.81 15.81
N PRO A 213 -70.74 -15.90 15.88
CA PRO A 213 -70.03 -15.95 17.15
C PRO A 213 -70.40 -14.76 18.05
N THR A 214 -70.55 -15.03 19.34
CA THR A 214 -70.76 -13.97 20.33
C THR A 214 -69.45 -13.25 20.64
N ILE A 215 -69.55 -12.02 21.18
CA ILE A 215 -68.37 -11.22 21.48
C ILE A 215 -67.48 -11.85 22.57
N GLU A 216 -68.08 -12.59 23.49
CA GLU A 216 -67.38 -13.31 24.57
C GLU A 216 -66.60 -14.52 24.04
N GLU A 217 -67.15 -15.22 23.05
CA GLU A 217 -66.47 -16.36 22.40
C GLU A 217 -65.27 -15.88 21.56
N TYR A 218 -65.40 -14.73 20.90
CA TYR A 218 -64.31 -14.17 20.10
C TYR A 218 -63.25 -13.46 20.95
N SER A 219 -63.65 -12.81 22.06
CA SER A 219 -62.72 -12.11 22.94
C SER A 219 -61.76 -13.05 23.67
N LEU A 220 -62.13 -14.33 23.85
CA LEU A 220 -61.22 -15.37 24.34
C LEU A 220 -59.97 -15.52 23.46
N PHE A 221 -60.11 -15.30 22.14
CA PHE A 221 -59.01 -15.37 21.18
C PHE A 221 -58.37 -14.01 20.91
N SER A 222 -58.68 -12.98 21.71
CA SER A 222 -58.13 -11.65 21.57
C SER A 222 -56.68 -11.61 22.05
N THR A 223 -55.76 -12.14 21.25
CA THR A 223 -54.31 -11.99 21.44
C THR A 223 -53.81 -10.70 20.77
N PRO A 224 -52.76 -10.06 21.30
CA PRO A 224 -52.09 -8.95 20.63
C PRO A 224 -51.67 -9.33 19.20
N ASP A 225 -52.25 -8.65 18.21
CA ASP A 225 -51.80 -8.79 16.83
C ASP A 225 -50.59 -7.89 16.59
N TYR A 226 -49.40 -8.48 16.72
CA TYR A 226 -48.14 -7.77 16.53
C TYR A 226 -47.96 -7.19 15.12
N GLN A 227 -48.59 -7.76 14.09
CA GLN A 227 -48.54 -7.20 12.74
C GLN A 227 -49.30 -5.87 12.70
N ARG A 228 -50.51 -5.85 13.28
CA ARG A 228 -51.31 -4.63 13.37
C ARG A 228 -50.64 -3.59 14.27
N ILE A 229 -50.14 -3.97 15.44
CA ILE A 229 -49.42 -3.05 16.35
C ILE A 229 -48.20 -2.44 15.65
N GLY A 230 -47.43 -3.25 14.91
CA GLY A 230 -46.29 -2.79 14.13
C GLY A 230 -46.70 -1.80 13.03
N ASN A 231 -47.73 -2.13 12.26
CA ASN A 231 -48.22 -1.26 11.18
C ASN A 231 -48.81 0.06 11.72
N ASP A 232 -49.55 0.00 12.83
CA ASP A 232 -50.11 1.17 13.49
C ASP A 232 -48.97 2.07 14.03
N ALA A 233 -47.96 1.49 14.69
CA ALA A 233 -46.79 2.23 15.16
C ALA A 233 -46.03 2.90 14.00
N ILE A 234 -45.81 2.19 12.89
CA ILE A 234 -45.19 2.75 11.69
C ILE A 234 -46.04 3.89 11.12
N SER A 235 -47.35 3.73 11.05
CA SER A 235 -48.25 4.76 10.53
C SER A 235 -48.25 6.03 11.40
N ILE A 236 -48.24 5.88 12.73
CA ILE A 236 -48.14 6.98 13.68
C ILE A 236 -46.80 7.70 13.53
N LEU A 237 -45.69 6.96 13.38
CA LEU A 237 -44.37 7.57 13.16
C LEU A 237 -44.34 8.36 11.85
N ARG A 238 -44.89 7.80 10.76
CA ARG A 238 -45.00 8.49 9.47
C ARG A 238 -45.86 9.74 9.56
N SER A 239 -46.97 9.70 10.31
CA SER A 239 -47.85 10.86 10.51
C SER A 239 -47.17 11.95 11.33
N LYS A 240 -46.41 11.58 12.36
CA LYS A 240 -45.63 12.55 13.15
C LYS A 240 -44.56 13.20 12.28
N GLN A 241 -43.79 12.41 11.55
CA GLN A 241 -42.76 12.91 10.65
C GLN A 241 -43.33 13.84 9.58
N SER A 242 -44.48 13.50 8.99
CA SER A 242 -45.12 14.39 8.00
C SER A 242 -45.58 15.70 8.63
N SER A 243 -46.12 15.67 9.86
CA SER A 243 -46.52 16.87 10.59
C SER A 243 -45.33 17.77 10.95
N GLU A 244 -44.21 17.18 11.33
CA GLU A 244 -42.95 17.91 11.60
C GLU A 244 -42.39 18.53 10.32
N LEU A 245 -42.44 17.80 9.21
CA LEU A 245 -41.99 18.31 7.92
C LEU A 245 -42.84 19.50 7.45
N VAL A 246 -44.16 19.46 7.66
CA VAL A 246 -45.06 20.61 7.41
C VAL A 246 -44.71 21.78 8.31
N ARG A 247 -44.50 21.55 9.61
CA ARG A 247 -44.07 22.59 10.56
C ARG A 247 -42.73 23.21 10.16
N TRP A 248 -41.78 22.39 9.75
CA TRP A 248 -40.46 22.82 9.28
C TRP A 248 -40.57 23.72 8.04
N TRP A 249 -41.38 23.32 7.05
CA TRP A 249 -41.62 24.14 5.86
C TRP A 249 -42.29 25.48 6.19
N ASN A 250 -43.27 25.49 7.10
CA ASN A 250 -43.94 26.72 7.52
C ASN A 250 -42.96 27.65 8.25
N ALA A 251 -42.13 27.11 9.16
CA ALA A 251 -41.08 27.89 9.83
C ALA A 251 -40.08 28.50 8.83
N ARG A 252 -39.70 27.76 7.77
CA ARG A 252 -38.85 28.30 6.69
C ARG A 252 -39.52 29.38 5.86
N LYS A 253 -40.83 29.29 5.62
CA LYS A 253 -41.59 30.36 4.94
C LYS A 253 -41.69 31.61 5.83
N ASP A 254 -41.90 31.44 7.13
CA ASP A 254 -41.98 32.55 8.06
C ASP A 254 -40.65 33.29 8.22
N GLN A 255 -39.51 32.61 8.07
CA GLN A 255 -38.18 33.24 8.04
C GLN A 255 -37.96 34.23 6.88
N LEU A 256 -38.78 34.17 5.83
CA LEU A 256 -38.69 35.10 4.69
C LEU A 256 -39.52 36.37 4.88
N LYS A 257 -40.27 36.48 5.99
CA LYS A 257 -40.99 37.71 6.34
C LYS A 257 -39.98 38.72 6.88
N GLU A 258 -40.19 40.00 6.57
CA GLU A 258 -39.37 41.09 7.10
C GLU A 258 -39.45 41.12 8.64
N PRO A 259 -38.35 41.48 9.34
CA PRO A 259 -38.26 41.44 10.80
C PRO A 259 -39.20 42.40 11.52
#